data_AF-A0A3C2EA51-F1
#
_entry.id   AF-A0A3C2EA51-F1
#
_cell.length_a   1.000
_cell.length_b   1.000
_cell.length_c   1.000
_cell.angle_alpha   90.00
_cell.angle_beta   90.00
_cell.angle_gamma   90.00
#
_symmetry.space_group_name_H-M   'P 1'
#
loop_
_entity.id
_entity.type
_entity.pdbx_description
1 polymer ?
#
loop_
_entity_poly.entity_id
_entity_poly.type
_entity_poly.pdbx_seq_one_letter_code
_entity_poly.pdbx_strand_id
1 'polypeptide(L)' 'RESYYKEREKPREGTPEYLAWEEEFRAIERQAEVIIGKQRHGPIGTVKLAFDAARTKFSDLEYTQRYDDSIR' A
#
# COMPACT_ATOMS: atom_id res chain seq x y z
N ARG A 1 -4.51 0.54 6.86
CA ARG A 1 -5.42 0.08 7.95
C ARG A 1 -6.10 -1.25 7.61
N GLU A 2 -6.34 -1.54 6.33
CA GLU A 2 -7.03 -2.75 5.86
C GLU A 2 -6.22 -4.04 6.04
N SER A 3 -4.88 -3.99 5.91
CA SER A 3 -3.99 -5.15 6.06
C SER A 3 -4.15 -5.90 7.39
N TYR A 4 -4.27 -5.17 8.51
CA TYR A 4 -4.42 -5.75 9.85
C TYR A 4 -5.69 -6.59 10.02
N TYR A 5 -6.80 -6.24 9.36
CA TYR A 5 -8.04 -7.01 9.44
C TYR A 5 -8.01 -8.20 8.49
N LYS A 6 -7.48 -8.00 7.27
CA LYS A 6 -7.26 -9.06 6.28
C LYS A 6 -6.34 -10.18 6.78
N GLU A 7 -5.31 -9.85 7.55
CA GLU A 7 -4.41 -10.85 8.15
C GLU A 7 -5.16 -11.83 9.08
N ARG A 8 -6.16 -11.35 9.81
CA ARG A 8 -6.96 -12.17 10.73
C ARG A 8 -7.98 -13.05 10.03
N GLU A 9 -8.28 -12.76 8.77
CA GLU A 9 -9.16 -13.57 7.91
C GLU A 9 -8.39 -14.63 7.12
N LYS A 10 -7.10 -14.85 7.42
CA LYS A 10 -6.24 -15.84 6.74
C LYS A 10 -6.93 -17.22 6.70
N PRO A 11 -7.31 -17.72 5.51
CA PRO A 11 -7.90 -19.04 5.34
C PRO A 11 -6.90 -20.16 5.65
N ARG A 12 -7.39 -21.40 5.77
CA ARG A 12 -6.50 -22.57 5.91
C ARG A 12 -5.60 -22.72 4.69
N GLU A 13 -4.33 -23.00 4.94
CA GLU A 13 -3.32 -23.19 3.90
C GLU A 13 -3.68 -24.44 3.06
N GLY A 14 -3.62 -24.29 1.73
CA GLY A 14 -3.95 -25.36 0.77
C GLY A 14 -5.38 -25.37 0.22
N THR A 15 -6.23 -24.40 0.58
CA THR A 15 -7.54 -24.22 -0.05
C THR A 15 -7.46 -23.20 -1.20
N PRO A 16 -8.34 -23.26 -2.21
CA PRO A 16 -8.35 -22.28 -3.30
C PRO A 16 -8.60 -20.84 -2.79
N GLU A 17 -9.33 -20.68 -1.69
CA GLU A 17 -9.56 -19.37 -1.03
C GLU A 17 -8.27 -18.78 -0.46
N TYR A 18 -7.29 -19.63 -0.10
CA TYR A 18 -5.98 -19.17 0.35
C TYR A 18 -5.23 -18.39 -0.74
N LEU A 19 -5.32 -18.85 -2.00
CA LEU A 19 -4.65 -18.20 -3.13
C LEU A 19 -5.25 -16.82 -3.41
N ALA A 20 -6.59 -16.73 -3.43
CA ALA A 20 -7.29 -15.46 -3.58
C ALA A 20 -6.98 -14.50 -2.42
N TRP A 21 -6.97 -15.01 -1.19
CA TRP A 21 -6.57 -14.21 -0.03
C TRP A 21 -5.11 -13.75 -0.13
N GLU A 22 -4.18 -14.60 -0.57
CA GLU A 22 -2.76 -14.25 -0.70
C GLU A 22 -2.54 -13.12 -1.71
N GLU A 23 -3.19 -13.19 -2.86
CA GLU A 23 -3.10 -12.14 -3.89
C GLU A 23 -3.64 -10.80 -3.38
N GLU A 24 -4.81 -10.81 -2.74
CA GLU A 24 -5.41 -9.61 -2.16
C GLU A 24 -4.57 -9.07 -1.00
N PHE A 25 -4.05 -9.93 -0.14
CA PHE A 25 -3.21 -9.54 0.99
C PHE A 25 -1.91 -8.90 0.51
N ARG A 26 -1.24 -9.49 -0.51
CA ARG A 26 -0.02 -8.93 -1.11
C ARG A 26 -0.23 -7.53 -1.70
N ALA A 27 -1.41 -7.25 -2.24
CA ALA A 27 -1.74 -5.93 -2.78
C ALA A 27 -1.88 -4.89 -1.66
N ILE A 28 -2.52 -5.26 -0.54
CA ILE A 28 -2.82 -4.35 0.57
C ILE A 28 -1.60 -4.15 1.49
N GLU A 29 -0.83 -5.20 1.77
CA GLU A 29 0.33 -5.17 2.68
C GLU A 29 1.43 -4.20 2.21
N ARG A 30 1.58 -4.07 0.89
CA ARG A 30 2.60 -3.20 0.27
C ARG A 30 2.21 -1.74 0.20
N GLN A 31 1.00 -1.37 0.60
CA GLN A 31 0.50 0.01 0.53
C GLN A 31 0.41 0.62 1.94
N ALA A 32 0.92 1.85 2.05
CA ALA A 32 0.82 2.65 3.26
C ALA A 32 0.27 4.05 2.98
N GLU A 33 -0.32 4.65 4.01
CA GLU A 33 -0.87 6.00 3.97
C GLU A 33 -0.22 6.86 5.06
N VAL A 34 0.29 8.02 4.66
CA VAL A 34 0.85 9.04 5.56
C VAL A 34 -0.14 10.18 5.65
N ILE A 35 -0.69 10.40 6.85
CA ILE A 35 -1.67 11.46 7.10
C ILE A 35 -0.95 12.69 7.68
N ILE A 36 -0.93 13.76 6.90
CA ILE A 36 -0.43 15.06 7.32
C ILE A 36 -1.55 15.76 8.09
N GLY A 37 -1.63 15.51 9.40
CA GLY A 37 -2.67 16.08 10.26
C GLY A 37 -2.47 17.57 10.60
N LYS A 38 -1.25 18.10 10.46
CA LYS A 38 -0.94 19.50 10.74
C LYS A 38 0.25 19.99 9.92
N GLN A 39 0.07 21.10 9.21
CA GLN A 39 1.14 21.81 8.53
C GLN A 39 0.97 23.31 8.75
N ARG A 40 2.01 24.00 9.24
CA ARG A 40 1.92 25.39 9.71
C ARG A 40 1.68 26.40 8.57
N HIS A 41 2.15 26.06 7.38
CA HIS A 41 2.17 26.93 6.20
C HIS A 41 1.88 26.13 4.91
N GLY A 42 0.86 25.28 4.93
CA GLY A 42 0.53 24.50 3.75
C GLY A 42 -0.66 23.56 3.92
N PRO A 43 -1.01 22.82 2.85
CA PRO A 43 -2.15 21.92 2.85
C PRO A 43 -1.92 20.68 3.73
N ILE A 44 -2.94 20.32 4.49
CA ILE A 44 -3.05 18.99 5.11
C ILE A 44 -3.57 17.98 4.08
N GLY A 45 -3.36 16.69 4.32
CA GLY A 45 -3.86 15.65 3.43
C GLY A 45 -3.25 14.28 3.70
N THR A 46 -3.60 13.32 2.86
CA THR A 46 -3.08 11.95 2.94
C THR A 46 -2.23 11.65 1.70
N VAL A 47 -1.04 11.10 1.92
CA VAL A 47 -0.12 10.68 0.86
C VAL A 47 0.00 9.17 0.87
N LYS A 48 -0.19 8.54 -0.29
CA LYS A 48 -0.02 7.08 -0.45
C LYS A 48 1.43 6.76 -0.80
N LEU A 49 2.02 5.79 -0.11
CA LEU A 49 3.40 5.33 -0.29
C LEU A 49 3.44 3.80 -0.41
N ALA A 50 4.52 3.29 -0.99
CA ALA A 50 4.85 1.87 -0.92
C ALA A 50 5.57 1.56 0.40
N PHE A 51 5.22 0.45 1.05
CA PHE A 51 5.84 -0.01 2.29
C PHE A 51 6.46 -1.41 2.12
N ASP A 52 7.73 -1.51 2.47
CA ASP A 52 8.48 -2.77 2.54
C ASP A 52 8.64 -3.18 4.01
N ALA A 53 7.86 -4.17 4.43
CA ALA A 53 7.84 -4.67 5.80
C ALA A 53 9.19 -5.31 6.21
N ALA A 54 9.88 -6.00 5.28
CA ALA A 54 11.13 -6.69 5.57
C ALA A 54 12.26 -5.72 5.93
N ARG A 55 12.22 -4.50 5.40
CA ARG A 55 13.19 -3.43 5.68
C ARG A 55 12.63 -2.31 6.54
N THR A 56 11.35 -2.40 6.93
CA THR A 56 10.59 -1.31 7.59
C THR A 56 10.81 0.02 6.86
N LYS A 57 10.69 0.01 5.53
CA LYS A 57 11.07 1.14 4.67
C LYS A 57 9.89 1.63 3.86
N PHE A 58 9.70 2.95 3.84
CA PHE A 58 8.78 3.62 2.93
C PHE A 58 9.52 4.03 1.66
N SER A 59 8.84 3.94 0.52
CA SER A 59 9.31 4.41 -0.78
C SER A 59 8.16 5.07 -1.52
N ASP A 60 8.47 5.88 -2.53
CA ASP A 60 7.43 6.45 -3.36
C ASP A 60 6.60 5.34 -3.99
N LEU A 61 5.28 5.50 -3.99
CA LEU A 61 4.41 4.66 -4.79
C LEU A 61 4.67 5.02 -6.26
N GLU A 62 5.09 4.07 -7.08
CA GLU A 62 5.25 4.28 -8.51
C GLU A 62 3.86 4.47 -9.12
N TYR A 63 3.44 5.71 -9.32
CA TYR A 63 2.28 6.01 -10.13
C TYR A 63 2.69 5.83 -11.59
N THR A 64 1.93 5.02 -12.34
CA THR A 64 2.09 4.78 -13.80
C THR A 64 2.15 6.08 -14.63
N GLN A 65 1.91 7.26 -14.05
CA GLN A 65 2.10 8.56 -14.69
C GLN A 65 3.54 9.11 -14.72
N ARG A 66 4.54 8.43 -14.13
CA ARG A 66 5.94 8.87 -14.26
C ARG A 66 6.57 8.61 -15.65
N TYR A 67 5.81 8.07 -16.61
CA TYR A 67 6.20 7.91 -18.02
C TYR A 67 5.15 8.47 -18.99
N ASP A 68 4.81 9.75 -18.85
CA ASP A 68 4.32 10.57 -19.98
C ASP A 68 5.17 11.84 -20.10
N ASP A 69 6.49 11.66 -20.12
CA ASP A 69 7.48 12.72 -20.42
C ASP A 69 8.18 12.42 -21.76
N SER A 70 7.55 11.62 -22.62
CA SER A 70 8.04 11.28 -23.96
C SER A 70 7.15 11.73 -25.11
N ILE A 71 6.12 12.55 -24.88
CA ILE A 71 5.35 13.17 -25.96
C ILE A 71 5.23 14.70 -25.76
N ARG A 72 6.15 15.39 -26.45
CA ARG A 72 6.23 16.81 -26.87
C ARG A 72 7.07 17.76 -26.04
#